data_AF-A0A226DPG2-F1
#
_entry.id   AF-A0A226DPG2-F1
#
_cell.length_a   1.000
_cell.length_b   1.000
_cell.length_c   1.000
_cell.angle_alpha   90.00
_cell.angle_beta   90.00
_cell.angle_gamma   90.00
#
_symmetry.space_group_name_H-M   'P 1'
#
loop_
_entity.id
_entity.type
_entity.pdbx_description
1 polymer ?
#
loop_
_entity_poly.entity_id
_entity_poly.type
_entity_poly.pdbx_seq_one_letter_code
_entity_poly.pdbx_strand_id
1 'polypeptide(L)'
;MNPEIWSQLPASARLSDLRFQSHQQALSTALVGLVNIANESAKTQSATPNEATAKVIKMTIENANLLGNEFQELSNKRRAEVRKFMNKEYAAICSAKIPISEWLFGNDLNESLKASKTAAGVIRNSMTSFKPHYGKPHGRPGRSSSSLNYYRSFPRGPMRGTPGQSRGQGSQRSRPFHLNQSTSFRQFRPQQ
;
A
#
# COMPACT_ATOMS: atom_id res chain seq x y z
N MET A 1 -2.18 15.05 -3.68
CA MET A 1 -1.34 13.91 -3.23
C MET A 1 0.10 14.37 -3.24
N ASN A 2 0.89 14.16 -2.18
CA ASN A 2 2.26 14.67 -2.12
C ASN A 2 3.14 14.05 -3.23
N PRO A 3 3.91 14.84 -4.01
CA PRO A 3 4.70 14.32 -5.14
C PRO A 3 5.75 13.29 -4.73
N GLU A 4 6.35 13.48 -3.55
CA GLU A 4 7.35 12.57 -2.98
C GLU A 4 6.79 11.14 -2.83
N ILE A 5 5.60 11.01 -2.23
CA ILE A 5 4.90 9.72 -2.09
C ILE A 5 4.43 9.22 -3.46
N TRP A 6 3.85 10.10 -4.28
CA TRP A 6 3.33 9.75 -5.60
C TRP A 6 4.37 9.05 -6.49
N SER A 7 5.61 9.56 -6.48
CA SER A 7 6.73 9.01 -7.26
C SER A 7 7.09 7.57 -6.89
N GLN A 8 6.82 7.16 -5.65
CA GLN A 8 7.17 5.83 -5.12
C GLN A 8 6.04 4.81 -5.27
N LEU A 9 4.84 5.24 -5.67
CA LEU A 9 3.69 4.34 -5.77
C LEU A 9 3.70 3.50 -7.07
N PRO A 10 3.31 2.21 -6.98
CA PRO A 10 3.11 1.39 -8.17
C PRO A 10 1.96 1.95 -9.03
N ALA A 11 1.98 1.62 -10.32
CA ALA A 11 1.01 2.15 -11.29
C ALA A 11 -0.46 1.84 -10.90
N SER A 12 -0.72 0.66 -10.34
CA SER A 12 -2.05 0.27 -9.86
C SER A 12 -2.56 1.16 -8.73
N ALA A 13 -1.70 1.49 -7.76
CA ALA A 13 -2.03 2.39 -6.66
C ALA A 13 -2.28 3.82 -7.15
N ARG A 14 -1.47 4.31 -8.10
CA ARG A 14 -1.66 5.61 -8.74
C ARG A 14 -3.00 5.70 -9.47
N LEU A 15 -3.35 4.68 -10.24
CA LEU A 15 -4.64 4.62 -10.92
C LEU A 15 -5.82 4.64 -9.93
N SER A 16 -5.71 3.89 -8.83
CA SER A 16 -6.74 3.90 -7.79
C SER A 16 -6.86 5.28 -7.13
N ASP A 17 -5.74 5.94 -6.83
CA ASP A 17 -5.75 7.29 -6.25
C ASP A 17 -6.35 8.33 -7.19
N LEU A 18 -6.08 8.25 -8.51
CA LEU A 18 -6.72 9.13 -9.51
C LEU A 18 -8.24 9.00 -9.52
N ARG A 19 -8.77 7.78 -9.37
CA ARG A 19 -10.22 7.55 -9.27
C ARG A 19 -10.79 8.23 -8.03
N PHE A 20 -10.11 8.14 -6.88
CA PHE A 20 -10.53 8.85 -5.68
C PHE A 20 -10.44 10.38 -5.84
N GLN A 21 -9.39 10.88 -6.50
CA GLN A 21 -9.27 12.32 -6.79
C GLN A 21 -10.41 12.82 -7.68
N SER A 22 -10.80 12.06 -8.70
CA SER A 22 -11.96 12.38 -9.53
C SER A 22 -13.26 12.45 -8.72
N HIS A 23 -13.46 11.52 -7.77
CA HIS A 23 -14.58 11.57 -6.83
C HIS A 23 -14.53 12.80 -5.92
N GLN A 24 -13.37 13.12 -5.35
CA GLN A 24 -13.19 14.30 -4.51
C GLN A 24 -13.42 15.59 -5.28
N GLN A 25 -13.03 15.65 -6.56
CA GLN A 25 -13.31 16.79 -7.42
C GLN A 25 -14.81 16.97 -7.65
N ALA A 26 -15.54 15.88 -7.93
CA ALA A 26 -17.00 15.93 -8.07
C ALA A 26 -17.69 16.43 -6.79
N LEU A 27 -17.27 15.91 -5.63
CA LEU A 27 -17.78 16.37 -4.33
C LEU A 27 -17.45 17.85 -4.05
N SER A 28 -16.23 18.29 -4.37
CA SER A 28 -15.82 19.69 -4.23
C SER A 28 -16.68 20.62 -5.07
N THR A 29 -16.98 20.25 -6.32
CA THR A 29 -17.86 21.02 -7.20
C THR A 29 -19.28 21.07 -6.65
N ALA A 30 -19.80 19.95 -6.13
CA ALA A 30 -21.13 19.90 -5.52
C ALA A 30 -21.21 20.79 -4.26
N LEU A 31 -20.18 20.79 -3.42
CA LEU A 31 -20.08 21.67 -2.25
C LEU A 31 -20.12 23.15 -2.65
N VAL A 32 -19.36 23.55 -3.67
CA VAL A 32 -19.39 24.92 -4.21
C VAL A 32 -20.80 25.28 -4.70
N GLY A 33 -21.47 24.35 -5.40
CA GLY A 33 -22.85 24.52 -5.83
C GLY A 33 -23.82 24.77 -4.66
N LEU A 34 -23.72 24.00 -3.58
CA LEU A 34 -24.55 24.19 -2.38
C LEU A 34 -24.26 25.54 -1.72
N VAL A 35 -22.99 25.94 -1.60
CA VAL A 35 -22.64 27.26 -1.05
C VAL A 35 -23.26 28.39 -1.87
N ASN A 36 -23.24 28.28 -3.20
CA ASN A 36 -23.85 29.27 -4.07
C ASN A 36 -25.38 29.33 -3.90
N ILE A 37 -26.05 28.17 -3.82
CA ILE A 37 -27.50 28.10 -3.56
C ILE A 37 -27.84 28.73 -2.21
N ALA A 38 -27.08 28.41 -1.16
CA ALA A 38 -27.28 28.98 0.17
C ALA A 38 -27.09 30.51 0.15
N ASN A 39 -26.08 31.01 -0.57
CA ASN A 39 -25.79 32.44 -0.68
C ASN A 39 -26.91 33.20 -1.41
N GLU A 40 -27.38 32.70 -2.56
CA GLU A 40 -28.51 33.30 -3.29
C GLU A 40 -29.81 33.25 -2.48
N SER A 41 -30.05 32.14 -1.79
CA SER A 41 -31.21 32.00 -0.89
C SER A 41 -31.14 32.97 0.29
N ALA A 42 -29.95 33.20 0.86
CA ALA A 42 -29.74 34.14 1.95
C ALA A 42 -29.95 35.61 1.52
N LYS A 43 -29.48 35.98 0.32
CA LYS A 43 -29.78 37.30 -0.28
C LYS A 43 -31.29 37.49 -0.43
N THR A 44 -31.99 36.47 -0.94
CA THR A 44 -33.45 36.52 -1.12
C THR A 44 -34.18 36.67 0.22
N GLN A 45 -33.78 35.90 1.24
CA GLN A 45 -34.32 36.00 2.61
C GLN A 45 -34.17 37.39 3.21
N SER A 46 -33.05 38.07 2.96
CA SER A 46 -32.80 39.43 3.47
C SER A 46 -33.66 40.50 2.81
N ALA A 47 -34.05 40.30 1.55
CA ALA A 47 -34.93 41.20 0.82
C ALA A 47 -36.41 40.93 1.10
N THR A 48 -36.81 39.66 1.16
CA THR A 48 -38.18 39.21 1.43
C THR A 48 -38.17 38.01 2.38
N PRO A 49 -38.47 38.21 3.68
CA PRO A 49 -38.49 37.12 4.64
C PRO A 49 -39.55 36.08 4.27
N ASN A 50 -39.12 34.87 3.92
CA ASN A 50 -39.98 33.74 3.60
C ASN A 50 -39.53 32.49 4.36
N GLU A 51 -40.47 31.77 4.96
CA GLU A 51 -40.17 30.53 5.69
C GLU A 51 -39.58 29.45 4.76
N ALA A 52 -40.01 29.41 3.50
CA ALA A 52 -39.52 28.46 2.52
C ALA A 52 -38.03 28.66 2.22
N THR A 53 -37.57 29.91 2.07
CA THR A 53 -36.15 30.23 1.82
C THR A 53 -35.27 29.90 3.02
N ALA A 54 -35.76 30.11 4.26
CA ALA A 54 -35.07 29.69 5.46
C ALA A 54 -34.89 28.16 5.52
N LYS A 55 -35.92 27.38 5.13
CA LYS A 55 -35.83 25.91 5.02
C LYS A 55 -34.81 25.49 3.97
N VAL A 56 -34.79 26.12 2.79
CA VAL A 56 -33.82 25.84 1.73
C VAL A 56 -32.38 26.06 2.21
N ILE A 57 -32.10 27.18 2.89
CA ILE A 57 -30.76 27.46 3.45
C ILE A 57 -30.36 26.36 4.43
N LYS A 58 -31.25 25.99 5.35
CA LYS A 58 -30.99 24.93 6.33
C LYS A 58 -30.68 23.59 5.65
N MET A 59 -31.53 23.15 4.73
CA MET A 59 -31.32 21.90 3.97
C MET A 59 -30.00 21.93 3.17
N THR A 60 -29.65 23.09 2.62
CA THR A 60 -28.42 23.24 1.84
C THR A 60 -27.18 23.10 2.72
N ILE A 61 -27.19 23.69 3.92
CA ILE A 61 -26.11 23.55 4.91
C ILE A 61 -26.00 22.11 5.40
N GLU A 62 -27.12 21.46 5.69
CA GLU A 62 -27.15 20.04 6.11
C GLU A 62 -26.54 19.13 5.03
N ASN A 63 -26.92 19.31 3.77
CA ASN A 63 -26.34 18.57 2.65
C ASN A 63 -24.85 18.89 2.46
N ALA A 64 -24.44 20.16 2.63
CA ALA A 64 -23.03 20.53 2.54
C ALA A 64 -22.19 19.86 3.63
N ASN A 65 -22.72 19.74 4.86
CA ASN A 65 -22.07 19.01 5.93
C ASN A 65 -21.93 17.51 5.60
N LEU A 66 -22.96 16.88 5.04
CA LEU A 66 -22.89 15.47 4.60
C LEU A 66 -21.81 15.26 3.52
N LEU A 67 -21.77 16.13 2.51
CA LEU A 67 -20.75 16.06 1.45
C LEU A 67 -19.34 16.34 2.00
N GLY A 68 -19.21 17.25 2.95
CA GLY A 68 -17.94 17.54 3.63
C GLY A 68 -17.41 16.33 4.41
N ASN A 69 -18.31 15.60 5.11
CA ASN A 69 -17.96 14.37 5.80
C ASN A 69 -17.49 13.30 4.81
N GLU A 70 -18.19 13.10 3.69
CA GLU A 70 -17.78 12.14 2.66
C GLU A 70 -16.45 12.51 2.00
N PHE A 71 -16.20 13.80 1.78
CA PHE A 71 -14.91 14.28 1.28
C PHE A 71 -13.76 13.90 2.23
N GLN A 72 -13.99 14.04 3.54
CA GLN A 72 -13.02 13.65 4.56
C GLN A 72 -12.86 12.13 4.67
N GLU A 73 -13.95 11.36 4.57
CA GLU A 73 -13.91 9.91 4.56
C GLU A 73 -13.13 9.38 3.35
N LEU A 74 -13.33 9.97 2.16
CA LEU A 74 -12.52 9.67 0.98
C LEU A 74 -11.04 9.97 1.20
N SER A 75 -10.70 11.10 1.86
CA SER A 75 -9.31 11.40 2.21
C SER A 75 -8.72 10.31 3.11
N ASN A 76 -9.48 9.81 4.08
CA ASN A 76 -9.05 8.71 4.95
C ASN A 76 -8.92 7.38 4.19
N LYS A 77 -9.87 7.06 3.30
CA LYS A 77 -9.80 5.87 2.42
C LYS A 77 -8.56 5.93 1.52
N ARG A 78 -8.27 7.07 0.91
CA ARG A 78 -7.04 7.29 0.12
C ARG A 78 -5.78 7.02 0.94
N ARG A 79 -5.68 7.59 2.16
CA ARG A 79 -4.55 7.34 3.06
C ARG A 79 -4.42 5.85 3.42
N ALA A 80 -5.53 5.16 3.65
CA ALA A 80 -5.55 3.73 3.97
C ALA A 80 -5.11 2.86 2.78
N GLU A 81 -5.48 3.21 1.55
CA GLU A 81 -5.01 2.52 0.34
C GLU A 81 -3.51 2.74 0.11
N VAL A 82 -3.04 3.98 0.24
CA VAL A 82 -1.60 4.31 0.14
C VAL A 82 -0.79 3.58 1.21
N ARG A 83 -1.33 3.42 2.42
CA ARG A 83 -0.68 2.71 3.54
C ARG A 83 -0.22 1.31 3.17
N LYS A 84 -0.94 0.61 2.29
CA LYS A 84 -0.61 -0.76 1.86
C LYS A 84 0.73 -0.84 1.12
N PHE A 85 1.16 0.26 0.51
CA PHE A 85 2.39 0.36 -0.28
C PHE A 85 3.53 1.07 0.48
N MET A 86 3.28 1.47 1.73
CA MET A 86 4.23 2.22 2.56
C MET A 86 4.99 1.30 3.52
N ASN A 87 6.21 1.67 3.88
CA ASN A 87 6.94 0.99 4.96
C ASN A 87 6.19 1.20 6.30
N LYS A 88 6.16 0.15 7.13
CA LYS A 88 5.55 0.17 8.47
C LYS A 88 6.07 1.28 9.36
N GLU A 89 7.33 1.68 9.22
CA GLU A 89 7.92 2.80 9.98
C GLU A 89 7.29 4.16 9.64
N TYR A 90 6.68 4.30 8.48
CA TYR A 90 6.01 5.53 8.05
C TYR A 90 4.49 5.44 8.14
N ALA A 91 3.93 4.26 8.47
CA ALA A 91 2.49 4.02 8.43
C ALA A 91 1.66 4.94 9.33
N ALA A 92 2.26 5.55 10.37
CA ALA A 92 1.56 6.46 11.26
C ALA A 92 1.05 7.73 10.54
N ILE A 93 1.71 8.18 9.47
CA ILE A 93 1.26 9.35 8.70
C ILE A 93 -0.08 9.10 7.99
N CYS A 94 -0.40 7.83 7.68
CA CYS A 94 -1.66 7.46 7.05
C CYS A 94 -2.85 7.49 8.04
N SER A 95 -2.57 7.42 9.34
CA SER A 95 -3.57 7.49 10.42
C SER A 95 -3.58 8.84 11.14
N ALA A 96 -2.69 9.76 10.75
CA ALA A 96 -2.60 11.07 11.38
C ALA A 96 -3.89 11.88 11.15
N LYS A 97 -4.32 12.62 12.18
CA LYS A 97 -5.29 13.70 12.01
C LYS A 97 -4.52 14.88 11.41
N ILE A 98 -4.64 15.01 10.09
CA ILE A 98 -3.94 16.06 9.34
C ILE A 98 -4.90 17.27 9.27
N PRO A 99 -4.43 18.48 9.58
CA PRO A 99 -5.18 19.71 9.36
C PRO A 99 -5.64 19.84 7.90
N ILE A 100 -6.56 20.76 7.63
CA ILE A 100 -6.98 21.05 6.26
C ILE A 100 -5.74 21.55 5.49
N SER A 101 -5.39 20.85 4.42
CA SER A 101 -4.25 21.16 3.55
C SER A 101 -4.52 20.70 2.12
N GLU A 102 -3.86 21.33 1.15
CA GLU A 102 -3.90 20.94 -0.27
C GLU A 102 -3.38 19.51 -0.48
N TRP A 103 -2.37 19.13 0.32
CA TRP A 103 -1.72 17.84 0.22
C TRP A 103 -2.36 16.80 1.14
N LEU A 104 -2.49 15.56 0.64
CA LEU A 104 -3.16 14.45 1.35
C LEU A 104 -2.49 14.13 2.70
N PHE A 105 -1.16 14.29 2.76
CA PHE A 105 -0.32 14.04 3.94
C PHE A 105 0.19 15.32 4.62
N GLY A 106 -0.41 16.48 4.33
CA GLY A 106 0.01 17.76 4.90
C GLY A 106 1.14 18.41 4.12
N ASN A 107 1.44 19.66 4.49
CA ASN A 107 2.50 20.47 3.88
C ASN A 107 3.89 20.02 4.34
N ASP A 108 4.03 19.70 5.63
CA ASP A 108 5.30 19.31 6.26
C ASP A 108 5.51 17.79 6.25
N LEU A 109 5.52 17.21 5.04
CA LEU A 109 5.65 15.76 4.86
C LEU A 109 6.96 15.22 5.45
N ASN A 110 8.09 15.91 5.22
CA ASN A 110 9.39 15.49 5.72
C ASN A 110 9.45 15.45 7.26
N GLU A 111 8.84 16.43 7.92
CA GLU A 111 8.73 16.44 9.38
C GLU A 111 7.84 15.29 9.88
N SER A 112 6.70 15.09 9.23
CA SER A 112 5.76 14.01 9.53
C SER A 112 6.39 12.62 9.36
N LEU A 113 7.23 12.42 8.33
CA LEU A 113 7.98 11.17 8.11
C LEU A 113 9.02 10.92 9.19
N LYS A 114 9.77 11.96 9.59
CA LYS A 114 10.74 11.87 10.69
C LYS A 114 10.05 11.53 12.01
N ALA A 115 8.97 12.24 12.34
CA ALA A 115 8.18 12.00 13.55
C ALA A 115 7.61 10.57 13.57
N SER A 116 7.06 10.10 12.44
CA SER A 116 6.53 8.75 12.29
C SER A 116 7.59 7.68 12.54
N LYS A 117 8.79 7.85 11.97
CA LYS A 117 9.92 6.93 12.17
C LYS A 117 10.38 6.91 13.62
N THR A 118 10.50 8.07 14.26
CA THR A 118 10.86 8.18 15.69
C THR A 118 9.82 7.48 16.56
N ALA A 119 8.52 7.73 16.31
CA ALA A 119 7.43 7.09 17.04
C ALA A 119 7.44 5.56 16.87
N ALA A 120 7.65 5.06 15.65
CA ALA A 120 7.77 3.63 15.38
C ALA A 120 8.96 3.00 16.13
N GLY A 121 10.09 3.71 16.23
CA GLY A 121 11.26 3.29 17.01
C GLY A 121 10.97 3.19 18.51
N VAL A 122 10.31 4.21 19.08
CA VAL A 122 9.90 4.21 20.50
C VAL A 122 8.95 3.05 20.79
N ILE A 123 7.93 2.85 19.96
CA ILE A 123 6.97 1.75 20.12
C ILE A 123 7.66 0.38 20.02
N ARG A 124 8.59 0.21 19.08
CA ARG A 124 9.34 -1.05 18.96
C ARG A 124 10.19 -1.31 20.21
N ASN A 125 10.86 -0.28 20.73
CA ASN A 125 11.70 -0.41 21.93
C ASN A 125 10.87 -0.65 23.19
N SER A 126 9.69 -0.02 23.31
CA SER A 126 8.79 -0.23 24.45
C SER A 126 8.02 -1.55 24.38
N MET A 127 7.57 -1.99 23.20
CA MET A 127 6.82 -3.25 23.03
C MET A 127 7.70 -4.50 23.02
N THR A 128 8.97 -4.41 22.61
CA THR A 128 9.91 -5.56 22.68
C THR A 128 10.36 -5.89 24.11
N SER A 129 10.08 -5.00 25.07
CA SER A 129 10.28 -5.26 26.50
C SER A 129 9.28 -6.26 27.08
N PHE A 130 8.19 -6.57 26.36
CA PHE A 130 7.24 -7.64 26.69
C PHE A 130 7.56 -8.92 25.91
N LYS A 131 8.79 -9.43 26.01
CA LYS A 131 9.00 -10.88 25.81
C LYS A 131 8.62 -11.55 27.12
N PRO A 132 7.57 -12.38 27.19
CA PRO A 132 7.41 -13.27 28.32
C PRO A 132 8.71 -14.07 28.39
N HIS A 133 9.36 -14.08 29.55
CA HIS A 133 10.36 -15.09 29.88
C HIS A 133 9.66 -16.46 29.87
N TYR A 134 9.37 -16.99 28.69
CA TYR A 134 9.16 -18.42 28.53
C TYR A 134 10.50 -19.05 28.87
N GLY A 135 10.58 -19.59 30.09
CA GLY A 135 11.77 -20.26 30.60
C GLY A 135 12.30 -21.22 29.54
N LYS A 136 13.58 -21.07 29.22
CA LYS A 136 14.31 -22.05 28.40
C LYS A 136 14.18 -23.40 29.11
N PRO A 137 13.55 -24.43 28.52
CA PRO A 137 13.65 -25.76 29.10
C PRO A 137 15.12 -26.15 29.04
N HIS A 138 15.65 -26.52 30.20
CA HIS A 138 17.02 -26.91 30.40
C HIS A 138 17.41 -28.04 29.44
N GLY A 139 18.67 -28.01 29.00
CA GLY A 139 19.21 -28.87 27.97
C GLY A 139 18.94 -30.36 28.21
N ARG A 140 18.61 -31.07 27.12
CA ARG A 140 18.84 -32.51 27.08
C ARG A 140 20.30 -32.73 26.70
N PRO A 141 21.07 -33.49 27.50
CA PRO A 141 22.45 -33.80 27.18
C PRO A 141 22.50 -34.66 25.92
N GLY A 142 23.57 -34.46 25.13
CA GLY A 142 23.75 -35.08 23.83
C GLY A 142 23.62 -36.60 23.85
N ARG A 143 23.03 -37.16 22.80
CA ARG A 143 23.23 -38.57 22.48
C ARG A 143 24.36 -38.68 21.47
N SER A 144 25.50 -39.05 22.05
CA SER A 144 26.65 -39.65 21.40
C SER A 144 26.25 -40.59 20.27
N SER A 145 26.96 -40.44 19.16
CA SER A 145 27.19 -41.50 18.19
C SER A 145 27.62 -42.78 18.91
N SER A 146 26.90 -43.87 18.67
CA SER A 146 27.42 -45.22 18.89
C SER A 146 26.58 -46.19 18.06
N SER A 147 27.20 -46.66 16.99
CA SER A 147 26.88 -47.88 16.26
C SER A 147 26.48 -49.02 17.18
N LEU A 148 25.51 -49.83 16.76
CA LEU A 148 25.57 -51.30 16.80
C LEU A 148 24.38 -51.87 16.02
N ASN A 149 24.69 -52.30 14.79
CA ASN A 149 23.90 -53.30 14.07
C ASN A 149 23.82 -54.55 14.94
N TYR A 150 22.63 -55.15 15.10
CA TYR A 150 22.47 -56.60 15.24
C TYR A 150 20.99 -56.96 15.00
N TYR A 151 20.76 -57.87 14.03
CA TYR A 151 19.49 -58.51 13.64
C TYR A 151 18.35 -57.65 13.04
N ARG A 152 18.38 -57.48 11.71
CA ARG A 152 17.14 -57.34 10.92
C ARG A 152 17.03 -58.49 9.91
N SER A 153 16.18 -59.46 10.24
CA SER A 153 15.60 -60.39 9.27
C SER A 153 14.41 -59.71 8.59
N PHE A 154 14.45 -59.55 7.27
CA PHE A 154 13.31 -59.18 6.40
C PHE A 154 12.44 -60.44 6.12
N PRO A 155 11.30 -60.43 5.37
CA PRO A 155 10.59 -59.34 4.64
C PRO A 155 9.04 -59.38 4.73
N ARG A 156 8.33 -58.33 4.26
CA ARG A 156 7.19 -58.38 3.29
C ARG A 156 6.41 -57.06 3.22
N GLY A 157 6.42 -56.43 2.05
CA GLY A 157 5.58 -55.29 1.68
C GLY A 157 6.13 -54.63 0.40
N PRO A 158 5.43 -54.66 -0.75
CA PRO A 158 6.04 -54.41 -2.05
C PRO A 158 6.23 -52.92 -2.36
N MET A 159 7.46 -52.59 -2.77
CA MET A 159 7.80 -51.39 -3.53
C MET A 159 7.36 -51.56 -4.98
N ARG A 160 6.69 -50.55 -5.54
CA ARG A 160 6.53 -50.37 -7.00
C ARG A 160 6.53 -48.87 -7.33
N GLY A 161 7.58 -48.38 -7.99
CA GLY A 161 7.53 -47.15 -8.81
C GLY A 161 8.61 -46.08 -8.62
N THR A 162 9.85 -46.35 -9.07
CA THR A 162 10.90 -45.42 -9.57
C THR A 162 10.44 -44.71 -10.88
N PRO A 163 11.15 -43.75 -11.57
CA PRO A 163 12.51 -43.19 -11.36
C PRO A 163 12.70 -41.66 -11.63
N GLY A 164 13.85 -41.10 -11.23
CA GLY A 164 14.23 -39.71 -11.57
C GLY A 164 15.64 -39.29 -11.13
N GLN A 165 16.66 -39.98 -11.64
CA GLN A 165 18.06 -39.54 -11.81
C GLN A 165 18.13 -38.13 -12.45
N SER A 166 19.12 -37.23 -12.35
CA SER A 166 20.47 -37.15 -11.78
C SER A 166 20.91 -35.69 -12.01
N ARG A 167 21.77 -35.09 -11.17
CA ARG A 167 22.68 -34.01 -11.60
C ARG A 167 23.88 -33.92 -10.67
N GLY A 168 24.87 -34.76 -10.95
CA GLY A 168 26.23 -34.68 -10.45
C GLY A 168 27.12 -33.84 -11.38
N GLN A 169 28.21 -33.36 -10.77
CA GLN A 169 29.33 -32.57 -11.32
C GLN A 169 30.16 -33.26 -12.41
N GLY A 170 30.95 -32.45 -13.13
CA GLY A 170 32.17 -32.85 -13.86
C GLY A 170 32.22 -32.26 -15.29
N SER A 171 32.93 -31.15 -15.54
CA SER A 171 34.37 -31.01 -15.83
C SER A 171 34.77 -31.31 -17.29
N GLN A 172 35.23 -30.24 -17.97
CA GLN A 172 36.14 -30.12 -19.12
C GLN A 172 35.86 -30.81 -20.47
N ARG A 173 35.84 -30.03 -21.57
CA ARG A 173 36.96 -29.88 -22.54
C ARG A 173 36.56 -29.12 -23.82
N SER A 174 37.37 -28.12 -24.15
CA SER A 174 37.90 -27.70 -25.47
C SER A 174 37.03 -27.56 -26.74
N ARG A 175 37.08 -26.32 -27.28
CA ARG A 175 36.79 -25.73 -28.63
C ARG A 175 37.28 -26.53 -29.87
N PRO A 176 37.13 -26.04 -31.14
CA PRO A 176 36.16 -25.13 -31.81
C PRO A 176 35.64 -25.69 -33.19
N PHE A 177 34.74 -24.99 -33.91
CA PHE A 177 34.87 -24.67 -35.36
C PHE A 177 33.71 -23.80 -35.90
N HIS A 178 34.03 -22.97 -36.89
CA HIS A 178 33.25 -21.92 -37.57
C HIS A 178 32.18 -22.44 -38.57
N LEU A 179 31.11 -21.65 -38.82
CA LEU A 179 30.68 -21.04 -40.11
C LEU A 179 29.30 -20.35 -39.94
N ASN A 180 29.22 -19.03 -39.89
CA ASN A 180 28.79 -18.12 -40.97
C ASN A 180 27.40 -18.39 -41.58
N GLN A 181 26.42 -17.50 -41.32
CA GLN A 181 25.80 -16.65 -42.34
C GLN A 181 24.65 -15.79 -41.78
N SER A 182 24.90 -14.48 -41.79
CA SER A 182 24.01 -13.40 -42.22
C SER A 182 22.48 -13.59 -42.21
N THR A 183 21.80 -12.74 -41.46
CA THR A 183 20.55 -12.14 -41.96
C THR A 183 20.42 -10.69 -41.49
N SER A 184 20.33 -9.81 -42.48
CA SER A 184 20.49 -8.37 -42.39
C SER A 184 19.25 -7.66 -41.88
N PHE A 185 19.52 -6.54 -41.20
CA PHE A 185 18.64 -5.40 -40.98
C PHE A 185 17.80 -5.03 -42.21
N ARG A 186 16.54 -4.65 -41.98
CA ARG A 186 15.85 -3.62 -42.78
C ARG A 186 15.22 -2.58 -41.86
N GLN A 187 15.86 -1.42 -41.83
CA GLN A 187 15.28 -0.14 -41.43
C GLN A 187 14.17 0.24 -42.41
N PHE A 188 13.02 0.65 -41.89
CA PHE A 188 12.03 1.43 -42.63
C PHE A 188 12.34 2.92 -42.41
N ARG A 189 12.50 3.65 -43.51
CA ARG A 189 12.66 5.10 -43.58
C ARG A 189 11.34 5.69 -44.09
N PRO A 190 10.84 6.82 -43.55
CA PRO A 190 9.67 7.49 -44.11
C PRO A 190 10.06 8.31 -45.34
N GLN A 191 9.17 8.35 -46.34
CA GLN A 191 9.18 9.34 -47.42
C GLN A 191 8.12 10.42 -47.15
N GLN A 192 8.35 11.54 -47.83
CA GLN A 192 7.86 12.91 -47.64
C GLN A 192 6.35 13.09 -47.67
#